data_AF-E6N475-F1
#
_entry.id   AF-E6N475-F1
#
_cell.length_a   1.000
_cell.length_b   1.000
_cell.length_c   1.000
_cell.angle_alpha   90.00
_cell.angle_beta   90.00
_cell.angle_gamma   90.00
#
_symmetry.space_group_name_H-M   'P 1'
#
loop_
_entity.id
_entity.type
_entity.pdbx_description
1 polymer ?
#
loop_
_entity_poly.entity_id
_entity_poly.type
_entity_poly.pdbx_seq_one_letter_code
_entity_poly.pdbx_strand_id
1 'polypeptide(L)'
;MDIQTIEIRQTFYETLYSLFKLLENGDPSASQILEGLRELGCVLNTSKIIEEASSEIPQLLGRSIRVELDPATRRLYPTMVNEFYKNAGYDCESDNPDHLTTMLAFINILLREEKKAALAGDLDTLKNIRRIQHRFLNVHLIPILKSYRDRESLKKLLGCIAEYLEKDMLVLRDFLIAEAAHPLEASDLVNETRG
;
A
#
# COMPACT_ATOMS: atom_id res chain seq x y z
N MET A 1 -2.48 11.27 13.16
CA MET A 1 -3.59 10.41 12.69
C MET A 1 -4.15 9.69 13.89
N ASP A 2 -5.47 9.69 14.09
CA ASP A 2 -6.10 8.95 15.19
C ASP A 2 -6.20 7.44 14.88
N ILE A 3 -6.54 6.66 15.91
CA ILE A 3 -6.67 5.19 15.80
C ILE A 3 -7.77 4.81 14.80
N GLN A 4 -8.88 5.52 14.79
CA GLN A 4 -10.00 5.22 13.89
C GLN A 4 -9.59 5.33 12.42
N THR A 5 -8.79 6.34 12.08
CA THR A 5 -8.29 6.53 10.72
C THR A 5 -7.30 5.43 10.33
N ILE A 6 -6.43 5.00 11.26
CA ILE A 6 -5.53 3.85 11.04
C ILE A 6 -6.35 2.57 10.78
N GLU A 7 -7.41 2.34 11.56
CA GLU A 7 -8.29 1.17 11.40
C GLU A 7 -9.01 1.16 10.05
N ILE A 8 -9.55 2.30 9.62
CA ILE A 8 -10.20 2.42 8.30
C ILE A 8 -9.21 2.08 7.18
N ARG A 9 -7.98 2.62 7.26
CA ARG A 9 -6.92 2.31 6.29
C ARG A 9 -6.58 0.81 6.32
N GLN A 10 -6.40 0.23 7.49
CA GLN A 10 -6.12 -1.19 7.65
C GLN A 10 -7.21 -2.06 7.01
N THR A 11 -8.49 -1.82 7.33
CA THR A 11 -9.61 -2.56 6.74
C THR A 11 -9.61 -2.46 5.22
N PHE A 12 -9.32 -1.29 4.66
CA PHE A 12 -9.25 -1.09 3.22
C PHE A 12 -8.15 -1.95 2.57
N TYR A 13 -6.92 -1.90 3.06
CA TYR A 13 -5.81 -2.69 2.48
C TYR A 13 -5.97 -4.20 2.72
N GLU A 14 -6.59 -4.63 3.82
CA GLU A 14 -6.95 -6.03 4.07
C GLU A 14 -8.02 -6.51 3.07
N THR A 15 -9.00 -5.64 2.78
CA THR A 15 -10.04 -5.90 1.78
C THR A 15 -9.45 -6.02 0.38
N LEU A 16 -8.52 -5.13 0.01
CA LEU A 16 -7.82 -5.20 -1.28
C LEU A 16 -7.00 -6.49 -1.39
N TYR A 17 -6.21 -6.82 -0.36
CA TYR A 17 -5.43 -8.05 -0.35
C TYR A 17 -6.34 -9.28 -0.54
N SER A 18 -7.45 -9.34 0.21
CA SER A 18 -8.42 -10.43 0.11
C SER A 18 -9.05 -10.51 -1.28
N LEU A 19 -9.45 -9.36 -1.85
CA LEU A 19 -9.98 -9.29 -3.21
C LEU A 19 -9.00 -9.91 -4.22
N PHE A 20 -7.74 -9.50 -4.20
CA PHE A 20 -6.76 -10.02 -5.17
C PHE A 20 -6.47 -11.50 -4.97
N LYS A 21 -6.48 -12.02 -3.73
CA LYS A 21 -6.38 -13.47 -3.48
C LYS A 21 -7.59 -14.24 -4.03
N LEU A 22 -8.80 -13.71 -3.86
CA LEU A 22 -10.01 -14.33 -4.41
C LEU A 22 -9.99 -14.31 -5.95
N LEU A 23 -9.62 -13.17 -6.54
CA LEU A 23 -9.48 -13.01 -7.98
C LEU A 23 -8.41 -13.92 -8.60
N GLU A 24 -7.25 -14.07 -7.94
CA GLU A 24 -6.18 -14.99 -8.33
C GLU A 24 -6.68 -16.45 -8.39
N ASN A 25 -7.56 -16.83 -7.47
CA ASN A 25 -8.13 -18.18 -7.39
C ASN A 25 -9.40 -18.36 -8.23
N GLY A 26 -9.87 -17.32 -8.93
CA GLY A 26 -11.16 -17.35 -9.65
C GLY A 26 -12.37 -17.54 -8.73
N ASP A 27 -12.27 -17.14 -7.46
CA ASP A 27 -13.34 -17.31 -6.48
C ASP A 27 -14.48 -16.30 -6.73
N PRO A 28 -15.73 -16.76 -6.94
CA PRO A 28 -16.87 -15.88 -7.22
C PRO A 28 -17.20 -14.92 -6.08
N SER A 29 -16.73 -15.19 -4.85
CA SER A 29 -16.89 -14.32 -3.68
C SER A 29 -16.22 -12.96 -3.88
N ALA A 30 -15.25 -12.85 -4.80
CA ALA A 30 -14.66 -11.56 -5.21
C ALA A 30 -15.71 -10.55 -5.67
N SER A 31 -16.84 -11.03 -6.23
CA SER A 31 -17.95 -10.17 -6.69
C SER A 31 -18.46 -9.25 -5.59
N GLN A 32 -18.60 -9.75 -4.36
CA GLN A 32 -19.15 -8.96 -3.25
C GLN A 32 -18.25 -7.77 -2.91
N ILE A 33 -16.93 -7.98 -2.92
CA ILE A 33 -15.96 -6.92 -2.66
C ILE A 33 -15.91 -5.93 -3.83
N LEU A 34 -15.96 -6.43 -5.07
CA LEU A 34 -15.98 -5.57 -6.27
C LEU A 34 -17.23 -4.66 -6.31
N GLU A 35 -18.38 -5.16 -5.88
CA GLU A 35 -19.59 -4.34 -5.75
C GLU A 35 -19.42 -3.27 -4.67
N GLY A 36 -18.80 -3.58 -3.52
CA GLY A 36 -18.48 -2.59 -2.50
C GLY A 36 -17.52 -1.50 -3.00
N LEU A 37 -16.55 -1.85 -3.87
CA LEU A 37 -15.67 -0.84 -4.49
C LEU A 37 -16.41 0.12 -5.41
N ARG A 38 -17.61 -0.21 -5.90
CA ARG A 38 -18.43 0.74 -6.69
C ARG A 38 -18.88 1.94 -5.85
N GLU A 39 -19.07 1.76 -4.55
CA GLU A 39 -19.41 2.84 -3.62
C GLU A 39 -18.29 3.88 -3.52
N LEU A 40 -17.06 3.52 -3.89
CA LEU A 40 -15.92 4.43 -4.01
C LEU A 40 -15.91 5.25 -5.32
N GLY A 41 -16.96 5.11 -6.15
CA GLY A 41 -17.12 5.81 -7.43
C GLY A 41 -16.61 5.03 -8.64
N CYS A 42 -16.28 3.75 -8.46
CA CYS A 42 -15.69 2.92 -9.51
C CYS A 42 -16.75 2.23 -10.38
N VAL A 43 -16.82 2.60 -11.66
CA VAL A 43 -17.70 1.93 -12.63
C VAL A 43 -17.02 0.67 -13.17
N LEU A 44 -17.29 -0.46 -12.52
CA LEU A 44 -16.63 -1.74 -12.80
C LEU A 44 -17.55 -2.73 -13.53
N ASN A 45 -16.99 -3.49 -14.47
CA ASN A 45 -17.63 -4.67 -15.03
C ASN A 45 -17.18 -5.92 -14.26
N THR A 46 -17.88 -6.21 -13.16
CA THR A 46 -17.53 -7.25 -12.19
C THR A 46 -17.33 -8.62 -12.81
N SER A 47 -18.26 -9.06 -13.69
CA SER A 47 -18.16 -10.37 -14.35
C SER A 47 -16.93 -10.46 -15.24
N LYS A 48 -16.63 -9.39 -15.99
CA LYS A 48 -15.47 -9.37 -16.88
C LYS A 48 -14.15 -9.35 -16.12
N ILE A 49 -14.08 -8.63 -15.00
CA ILE A 49 -12.91 -8.64 -14.10
C ILE A 49 -12.63 -10.05 -13.60
N ILE A 50 -13.64 -10.77 -13.13
CA ILE A 50 -13.48 -12.13 -12.60
C ILE A 50 -13.00 -13.10 -13.70
N GLU A 51 -13.56 -12.99 -14.91
CA GLU A 51 -13.14 -13.78 -16.07
C GLU A 51 -11.65 -13.54 -16.41
N GLU A 52 -11.22 -12.28 -16.45
CA GLU A 52 -9.84 -11.90 -16.79
C GLU A 52 -8.85 -12.26 -15.68
N ALA A 53 -9.26 -12.11 -14.41
CA ALA A 53 -8.38 -12.12 -13.25
C ALA A 53 -7.56 -13.40 -13.06
N SER A 54 -8.15 -14.58 -13.26
CA SER A 54 -7.47 -15.86 -13.00
C SER A 54 -6.18 -16.02 -13.82
N SER A 55 -6.12 -15.42 -15.01
CA SER A 55 -4.93 -15.42 -15.88
C SER A 55 -4.02 -14.21 -15.68
N GLU A 56 -4.59 -13.06 -15.31
CA GLU A 56 -3.87 -11.78 -15.27
C GLU A 56 -3.27 -11.49 -13.90
N ILE A 57 -3.98 -11.78 -12.80
CA ILE A 57 -3.52 -11.49 -11.43
C ILE A 57 -2.15 -12.15 -11.14
N PRO A 58 -1.90 -13.44 -11.47
CA PRO A 58 -0.59 -14.06 -11.26
C PRO A 58 0.56 -13.38 -12.04
N GLN A 59 0.23 -12.63 -13.09
CA GLN A 59 1.19 -11.91 -13.92
C GLN A 59 1.39 -10.46 -13.48
N LEU A 60 0.73 -10.01 -12.39
CA LEU A 60 0.87 -8.66 -11.87
C LEU A 60 2.19 -8.47 -11.08
N LEU A 61 3.29 -8.76 -11.75
CA LEU A 61 4.65 -8.55 -11.30
C LEU A 61 5.12 -7.17 -11.76
N GLY A 62 5.70 -6.40 -10.84
CA GLY A 62 6.25 -5.07 -11.15
C GLY A 62 7.26 -5.10 -12.29
N ARG A 63 8.13 -6.11 -12.35
CA ARG A 63 9.10 -6.30 -13.45
C ARG A 63 8.44 -6.46 -14.82
N SER A 64 7.22 -7.00 -14.87
CA SER A 64 6.47 -7.27 -16.10
C SER A 64 5.63 -6.07 -16.51
N ILE A 65 4.93 -5.45 -15.55
CA ILE A 65 3.97 -4.37 -15.81
C ILE A 65 4.63 -3.01 -16.04
N ARG A 66 5.75 -2.72 -15.35
CA ARG A 66 6.43 -1.41 -15.38
C ARG A 66 7.25 -1.21 -16.66
N VAL A 67 6.59 -1.30 -17.82
CA VAL A 67 7.22 -1.27 -19.16
C VAL A 67 7.91 0.05 -19.49
N GLU A 68 7.61 1.12 -18.75
CA GLU A 68 8.27 2.42 -18.88
C GLU A 68 9.68 2.42 -18.28
N LEU A 69 10.01 1.44 -17.43
CA LEU A 69 11.37 1.24 -16.93
C LEU A 69 12.22 0.54 -18.02
N ASP A 70 13.48 0.95 -18.12
CA ASP A 70 14.41 0.31 -19.04
C ASP A 70 14.61 -1.19 -18.70
N PRO A 71 15.01 -2.03 -19.65
CA PRO A 71 15.14 -3.47 -19.44
C PRO A 71 16.07 -3.87 -18.30
N ALA A 72 17.13 -3.10 -18.00
CA ALA A 72 18.03 -3.42 -16.89
C ALA A 72 17.37 -3.14 -15.55
N THR A 73 16.71 -1.98 -15.41
CA THR A 73 15.95 -1.64 -14.21
C THR A 73 14.81 -2.62 -13.94
N ARG A 74 14.08 -3.07 -14.98
CA ARG A 74 13.03 -4.09 -14.82
C ARG A 74 13.57 -5.42 -14.30
N ARG A 75 14.72 -5.88 -14.80
CA ARG A 75 15.36 -7.12 -14.32
C ARG A 75 15.75 -7.04 -12.85
N LEU A 76 16.17 -5.86 -12.37
CA LEU A 76 16.58 -5.64 -10.98
C LEU A 76 15.42 -5.26 -10.06
N TYR A 77 14.24 -4.96 -10.61
CA TYR A 77 13.07 -4.51 -9.85
C TYR A 77 12.70 -5.42 -8.66
N PRO A 78 12.67 -6.75 -8.80
CA PRO A 78 12.35 -7.65 -7.69
C PRO A 78 13.37 -7.54 -6.55
N THR A 79 14.65 -7.43 -6.90
CA THR A 79 15.74 -7.23 -5.93
C THR A 79 15.58 -5.90 -5.21
N MET A 80 15.28 -4.81 -5.93
CA MET A 80 15.07 -3.50 -5.31
C MET A 80 13.89 -3.49 -4.34
N VAL A 81 12.78 -4.14 -4.70
CA VAL A 81 11.61 -4.27 -3.83
C VAL A 81 11.95 -5.12 -2.60
N ASN A 82 12.66 -6.23 -2.77
CA ASN A 82 13.06 -7.07 -1.64
C ASN A 82 14.02 -6.35 -0.67
N GLU A 83 14.96 -5.56 -1.20
CA GLU A 83 15.81 -4.72 -0.36
C GLU A 83 15.01 -3.62 0.35
N PHE A 84 13.94 -3.10 -0.25
CA PHE A 84 13.03 -2.18 0.45
C PHE A 84 12.40 -2.87 1.68
N TYR A 85 11.91 -4.10 1.52
CA TYR A 85 11.34 -4.89 2.61
C TYR A 85 12.33 -5.07 3.76
N LYS A 86 13.55 -5.54 3.47
CA LYS A 86 14.59 -5.75 4.48
C LYS A 86 14.95 -4.46 5.22
N ASN A 87 15.09 -3.35 4.49
CA ASN A 87 15.38 -2.04 5.09
C ASN A 87 14.23 -1.54 5.99
N ALA A 88 13.01 -2.02 5.77
CA ALA A 88 11.86 -1.77 6.64
C ALA A 88 11.72 -2.80 7.78
N GLY A 89 12.66 -3.74 7.92
CA GLY A 89 12.61 -4.80 8.93
C GLY A 89 11.68 -5.96 8.59
N TYR A 90 11.35 -6.15 7.31
CA TYR A 90 10.49 -7.23 6.82
C TYR A 90 11.27 -8.22 5.95
N ASP A 91 11.24 -9.50 6.34
CA ASP A 91 11.76 -10.60 5.53
C ASP A 91 10.63 -11.18 4.67
N CYS A 92 10.67 -10.89 3.37
CA CYS A 92 9.69 -11.40 2.42
C CYS A 92 9.98 -12.87 2.08
N GLU A 93 9.04 -13.76 2.43
CA GLU A 93 9.11 -15.19 2.13
C GLU A 93 8.69 -15.54 0.70
N SER A 94 8.12 -14.60 -0.05
CA SER A 94 7.68 -14.82 -1.43
C SER A 94 8.86 -14.80 -2.41
N ASP A 95 8.90 -15.78 -3.32
CA ASP A 95 9.80 -15.79 -4.48
C ASP A 95 9.53 -14.63 -5.47
N ASN A 96 8.37 -13.98 -5.35
CA ASN A 96 7.96 -12.85 -6.17
C ASN A 96 7.72 -11.61 -5.30
N PRO A 97 8.80 -10.95 -4.82
CA PRO A 97 8.70 -9.79 -3.94
C PRO A 97 7.97 -8.62 -4.61
N ASP A 98 8.01 -8.53 -5.95
CA ASP A 98 7.37 -7.50 -6.75
C ASP A 98 5.95 -7.84 -7.23
N HIS A 99 5.37 -8.94 -6.76
CA HIS A 99 3.98 -9.28 -7.06
C HIS A 99 3.00 -8.39 -6.29
N LEU A 100 1.90 -7.98 -6.91
CA LEU A 100 0.92 -7.06 -6.31
C LEU A 100 0.40 -7.55 -4.95
N THR A 101 0.05 -8.83 -4.82
CA THR A 101 -0.45 -9.38 -3.54
C THR A 101 0.63 -9.38 -2.44
N THR A 102 1.90 -9.64 -2.80
CA THR A 102 3.03 -9.54 -1.87
C THR A 102 3.22 -8.11 -1.40
N MET A 103 3.14 -7.13 -2.30
CA MET A 103 3.22 -5.71 -1.96
C MET A 103 2.08 -5.24 -1.05
N LEU A 104 0.85 -5.73 -1.27
CA LEU A 104 -0.29 -5.45 -0.41
C LEU A 104 -0.13 -6.09 0.97
N ALA A 105 0.40 -7.32 1.04
CA ALA A 105 0.71 -7.98 2.30
C ALA A 105 1.72 -7.16 3.13
N PHE A 106 2.75 -6.62 2.48
CA PHE A 106 3.71 -5.74 3.14
C PHE A 106 3.05 -4.47 3.71
N ILE A 107 2.18 -3.78 2.97
CA ILE A 107 1.43 -2.63 3.52
C ILE A 107 0.55 -3.03 4.72
N ASN A 108 -0.13 -4.18 4.67
CA ASN A 108 -0.92 -4.69 5.80
C ASN A 108 -0.07 -4.99 7.04
N ILE A 109 1.20 -5.37 6.87
CA ILE A 109 2.14 -5.50 8.00
C ILE A 109 2.45 -4.11 8.57
N LEU A 110 2.81 -3.15 7.72
CA LEU A 110 3.10 -1.78 8.17
C LEU A 110 1.92 -1.13 8.90
N LEU A 111 0.68 -1.35 8.46
CA LEU A 111 -0.52 -0.81 9.12
C LEU A 111 -0.77 -1.45 10.50
N ARG A 112 -0.50 -2.76 10.64
CA ARG A 112 -0.56 -3.45 11.93
C ARG A 112 0.48 -2.90 12.90
N GLU A 113 1.71 -2.69 12.44
CA GLU A 113 2.76 -2.09 13.27
C GLU A 113 2.47 -0.60 13.57
N GLU A 114 1.88 0.14 12.63
CA GLU A 114 1.42 1.52 12.86
C GLU A 114 0.41 1.58 14.01
N LYS A 115 -0.59 0.70 13.97
CA LYS A 115 -1.62 0.61 15.02
C LYS A 115 -1.01 0.27 16.38
N LYS A 116 -0.09 -0.69 16.43
CA LYS A 116 0.61 -1.05 17.68
C LYS A 116 1.40 0.13 18.24
N ALA A 117 2.19 0.81 17.41
CA ALA A 117 2.96 1.98 17.82
C ALA A 117 2.05 3.11 18.33
N ALA A 118 0.92 3.36 17.65
CA ALA A 118 -0.05 4.36 18.07
C ALA A 118 -0.68 4.03 19.44
N LEU A 119 -1.05 2.77 19.68
CA LEU A 119 -1.60 2.32 20.97
C LEU A 119 -0.56 2.38 22.10
N ALA A 120 0.72 2.15 21.78
CA ALA A 120 1.83 2.24 22.73
C ALA A 120 2.30 3.69 22.98
N GLY A 121 1.84 4.66 22.21
CA GLY A 121 2.32 6.05 22.27
C GLY A 121 3.74 6.23 21.74
N ASP A 122 4.26 5.29 20.95
CA ASP A 122 5.61 5.35 20.37
C ASP A 122 5.60 6.21 19.09
N LEU A 123 5.80 7.51 19.28
CA LEU A 123 5.72 8.50 18.21
C LEU A 123 6.84 8.37 17.18
N ASP A 124 8.05 7.95 17.59
CA ASP A 124 9.19 7.82 16.68
C ASP A 124 9.00 6.65 15.72
N THR A 125 8.59 5.50 16.25
CA THR A 125 8.23 4.33 15.43
C THR A 125 7.07 4.65 14.51
N LEU A 126 6.03 5.31 15.02
CA LEU A 126 4.85 5.71 14.24
C LEU A 126 5.24 6.58 13.03
N LYS A 127 6.10 7.59 13.24
CA LYS A 127 6.60 8.47 12.20
C LYS A 127 7.43 7.74 11.16
N ASN A 128 8.31 6.83 11.60
CA ASN A 128 9.12 6.03 10.70
C ASN A 128 8.26 5.11 9.82
N ILE A 129 7.28 4.41 10.41
CA ILE A 129 6.37 3.53 9.68
C ILE A 129 5.58 4.31 8.63
N ARG A 130 5.03 5.48 8.97
CA ARG A 130 4.30 6.33 8.00
C ARG A 130 5.17 6.78 6.83
N ARG A 131 6.44 7.12 7.07
CA ARG A 131 7.40 7.45 6.01
C ARG A 131 7.65 6.26 5.09
N ILE A 132 7.81 5.07 5.65
CA ILE A 132 8.00 3.83 4.89
C ILE A 132 6.76 3.56 4.02
N GLN A 133 5.55 3.62 4.60
CA GLN A 133 4.29 3.46 3.86
C GLN A 133 4.21 4.46 2.70
N HIS A 134 4.38 5.76 2.97
CA HIS A 134 4.31 6.81 1.95
C HIS A 134 5.30 6.55 0.80
N ARG A 135 6.56 6.24 1.13
CA ARG A 135 7.59 5.97 0.11
C ARG A 135 7.25 4.72 -0.70
N PHE A 136 6.77 3.66 -0.06
CA PHE A 136 6.42 2.42 -0.74
C PHE A 136 5.24 2.60 -1.71
N LEU A 137 4.18 3.28 -1.26
CA LEU A 137 3.04 3.62 -2.09
C LEU A 137 3.47 4.41 -3.33
N ASN A 138 4.26 5.47 -3.12
CA ASN A 138 4.70 6.38 -4.17
C ASN A 138 5.63 5.72 -5.20
N VAL A 139 6.58 4.90 -4.75
CA VAL A 139 7.67 4.38 -5.60
C VAL A 139 7.32 3.04 -6.25
N HIS A 140 6.53 2.20 -5.54
CA HIS A 140 6.30 0.82 -5.95
C HIS A 140 4.84 0.55 -6.28
N LEU A 141 3.94 0.65 -5.28
CA LEU A 141 2.59 0.11 -5.41
C LEU A 141 1.73 0.91 -6.42
N ILE A 142 1.61 2.22 -6.24
CA ILE A 142 0.81 3.08 -7.14
C ILE A 142 1.32 3.02 -8.58
N PRO A 143 2.65 3.16 -8.84
CA PRO A 143 3.15 3.05 -10.20
C PRO A 143 2.84 1.73 -10.90
N ILE A 144 2.84 0.60 -10.19
CA ILE A 144 2.47 -0.71 -10.79
C ILE A 144 1.01 -0.69 -11.22
N LEU A 145 0.10 -0.29 -10.32
CA LEU A 145 -1.33 -0.21 -10.62
C LEU A 145 -1.60 0.68 -11.84
N LYS A 146 -0.91 1.83 -11.91
CA LYS A 146 -1.06 2.79 -13.01
C LYS A 146 -0.39 2.36 -14.31
N SER A 147 0.48 1.36 -14.31
CA SER A 147 1.22 0.93 -15.49
C SER A 147 0.58 -0.24 -16.23
N TYR A 148 -0.42 -0.91 -15.63
CA TYR A 148 -1.12 -2.00 -16.28
C TYR A 148 -1.94 -1.55 -17.50
N ARG A 149 -1.85 -2.28 -18.62
CA ARG A 149 -2.47 -1.89 -19.90
C ARG A 149 -3.23 -3.00 -20.63
N ASP A 150 -3.14 -4.26 -20.18
CA ASP A 150 -3.47 -5.40 -21.04
C ASP A 150 -4.98 -5.66 -21.16
N ARG A 151 -5.72 -5.63 -20.04
CA ARG A 151 -7.18 -5.81 -20.03
C ARG A 151 -7.89 -4.57 -19.55
N GLU A 152 -8.87 -4.08 -20.32
CA GLU A 152 -9.53 -2.82 -20.02
C GLU A 152 -10.35 -2.87 -18.72
N SER A 153 -10.99 -3.99 -18.38
CA SER A 153 -11.78 -4.10 -17.14
C SER A 153 -10.88 -4.14 -15.91
N LEU A 154 -9.83 -4.97 -15.93
CA LEU A 154 -8.84 -5.00 -14.87
C LEU A 154 -8.07 -3.67 -14.76
N LYS A 155 -7.69 -3.05 -15.88
CA LYS A 155 -7.07 -1.71 -15.89
C LYS A 155 -7.94 -0.66 -15.21
N LYS A 156 -9.26 -0.68 -15.44
CA LYS A 156 -10.18 0.22 -14.74
C LYS A 156 -10.19 -0.03 -13.23
N LEU A 157 -10.25 -1.29 -12.81
CA LEU A 157 -10.16 -1.66 -11.38
C LEU A 157 -8.84 -1.15 -10.76
N LEU A 158 -7.70 -1.46 -11.39
CA LEU A 158 -6.38 -1.05 -10.88
C LEU A 158 -6.21 0.47 -10.86
N GLY A 159 -6.71 1.17 -11.88
CA GLY A 159 -6.73 2.63 -11.92
C GLY A 159 -7.54 3.24 -10.78
N CYS A 160 -8.73 2.69 -10.54
CA CYS A 160 -9.58 3.06 -9.41
C CYS A 160 -8.88 2.89 -8.06
N ILE A 161 -8.25 1.74 -7.85
CA ILE A 161 -7.48 1.47 -6.63
C ILE A 161 -6.31 2.46 -6.52
N ALA A 162 -5.61 2.74 -7.62
CA ALA A 162 -4.50 3.69 -7.63
C ALA A 162 -4.94 5.10 -7.21
N GLU A 163 -6.07 5.59 -7.71
CA GLU A 163 -6.63 6.90 -7.32
C GLU A 163 -6.95 6.97 -5.82
N TYR A 164 -7.47 5.87 -5.24
CA TYR A 164 -7.69 5.80 -3.81
C TYR A 164 -6.36 5.80 -3.04
N LEU A 165 -5.37 5.02 -3.49
CA LEU A 165 -4.06 4.96 -2.84
C LEU A 165 -3.32 6.31 -2.93
N GLU A 166 -3.52 7.08 -4.00
CA GLU A 166 -3.01 8.44 -4.11
C GLU A 166 -3.61 9.36 -3.04
N LYS A 167 -4.92 9.26 -2.76
CA LYS A 167 -5.54 9.99 -1.65
C LYS A 167 -4.99 9.56 -0.30
N ASP A 168 -4.82 8.25 -0.08
CA ASP A 168 -4.20 7.72 1.15
C ASP A 168 -2.76 8.24 1.35
N MET A 169 -1.98 8.28 0.27
CA MET A 169 -0.64 8.84 0.28
C MET A 169 -0.63 10.33 0.63
N LEU A 170 -1.62 11.11 0.15
CA LEU A 170 -1.76 12.52 0.53
C LEU A 170 -2.08 12.67 2.02
N VAL A 171 -2.96 11.82 2.57
CA VAL A 171 -3.26 11.80 4.01
C VAL A 171 -1.98 11.53 4.81
N LEU A 172 -1.19 10.52 4.43
CA LEU A 172 0.11 10.23 5.06
C LEU A 172 1.05 11.45 4.99
N ARG A 173 1.15 12.09 3.82
CA ARG A 173 2.01 13.26 3.62
C ARG A 173 1.63 14.41 4.53
N ASP A 174 0.33 14.72 4.63
CA ASP A 174 -0.16 15.85 5.40
C ASP A 174 0.12 15.65 6.91
N PHE A 175 0.03 14.41 7.42
CA PHE A 175 0.50 14.08 8.77
C PHE A 175 2.01 14.26 8.94
N LEU A 176 2.81 13.78 7.98
CA LEU A 176 4.27 13.93 8.05
C LEU A 176 4.73 15.40 8.01
N ILE A 177 3.99 16.27 7.31
CA ILE A 177 4.23 17.73 7.28
C ILE A 177 3.83 18.37 8.62
N ALA A 178 2.63 18.08 9.13
CA ALA A 178 2.18 18.61 10.42
C ALA A 178 3.13 18.23 11.56
N GLU A 179 3.65 16.99 11.55
CA GLU A 179 4.65 16.50 12.51
C GLU A 179 6.04 17.10 12.32
N ALA A 180 6.34 17.70 11.16
CA ALA A 180 7.60 18.42 10.91
C ALA A 180 7.50 19.91 11.26
N ALA A 181 6.30 20.49 11.19
CA ALA A 181 6.02 21.89 11.53
C ALA A 181 5.93 22.14 13.06
N HIS A 182 5.73 21.08 13.84
CA HIS A 182 5.76 21.13 15.31
C HIS A 182 6.88 20.23 15.88
N PRO A 183 8.16 20.60 15.71
CA PRO A 183 9.22 20.00 16.51
C PRO A 183 8.97 20.41 17.96
N LEU A 184 8.65 19.44 18.82
CA LEU A 184 8.37 19.66 20.24
C LEU A 184 9.34 20.68 20.85
N GLU A 185 8.78 21.77 21.38
CA GLU A 185 9.36 22.57 22.46
C GLU A 185 9.62 21.63 23.65
N ALA A 186 10.75 20.94 23.62
CA ALA A 186 11.23 20.08 24.68
C ALA A 186 12.68 20.49 25.01
N SER A 187 12.86 21.74 25.45
CA SER A 187 14.10 22.14 26.15
C SER A 187 13.89 23.00 27.40
N ASP A 188 12.67 23.42 27.76
CA ASP A 188 12.50 24.47 28.77
C ASP A 188 11.81 24.00 30.06
N LEU A 189 12.10 22.78 30.51
CA LEU A 189 11.80 22.33 31.88
C LEU A 189 12.99 21.62 32.53
N VAL A 190 14.19 22.17 32.38
CA VAL A 190 15.32 21.89 33.28
C VAL A 190 16.08 23.20 33.50
N ASN A 191 15.55 24.12 34.33
CA ASN A 191 16.36 25.13 35.04
C ASN A 191 15.56 26.04 36.00
N GLU A 192 14.63 25.52 36.81
CA GLU A 192 14.16 26.27 37.99
C GLU A 192 13.96 25.33 39.18
N THR A 193 15.06 24.94 39.83
CA THR A 193 15.05 24.47 41.25
C THR A 193 16.45 24.52 41.88
N ARG A 194 17.19 25.61 41.63
CA ARG A 194 18.32 26.03 42.48
C ARG A 194 18.37 27.55 42.56
N GLY A 195 17.61 28.09 43.51
CA GLY A 195 17.70 29.45 44.04
C GLY A 195 17.32 29.40 45.51
#